data_AF-A0AAU3S9U6-F1
#
_entry.id   AF-A0AAU3S9U6-F1
#
_cell.length_a   1.000
_cell.length_b   1.000
_cell.length_c   1.000
_cell.angle_alpha   90.00
_cell.angle_beta   90.00
_cell.angle_gamma   90.00
#
_symmetry.space_group_name_H-M   'P 1'
#
loop_
_entity.id
_entity.type
_entity.pdbx_description
1 polymer ?
#
loop_
_entity_poly.entity_id
_entity_poly.type
_entity_poly.pdbx_seq_one_letter_code
_entity_poly.pdbx_strand_id
1 'polypeptide(L)'
;MAIEVFVSLIPNGIPESHRAMAQEADRIHESALWSAQGQFEQAKLWRLINLMLGVPAAGMAAVSGGTALAGDVGVWPGVLALAAAAFSATLTTVNASRRMTQAQASANAYLQLQTAARQFLVVDLVDMSREDARDTLRNLTNTRDELNKTADPPGRLAYRLSGRNINSGGQSYGVDGEE
;
A
#
# COMPACT_ATOMS: atom_id res chain seq x y z
N MET A 1 -17.26 -15.66 -9.27
CA MET A 1 -16.27 -16.73 -9.40
C MET A 1 -15.33 -16.29 -10.51
N ALA A 2 -14.15 -15.79 -10.15
CA ALA A 2 -13.03 -15.57 -11.05
C ALA A 2 -11.81 -15.71 -10.16
N ILE A 3 -11.40 -16.97 -10.00
CA ILE A 3 -10.12 -17.32 -9.42
C ILE A 3 -9.17 -17.34 -10.63
N GLU A 4 -8.75 -16.17 -11.10
CA GLU A 4 -7.50 -16.13 -11.84
C GLU A 4 -6.40 -16.19 -10.79
N VAL A 5 -6.06 -17.44 -10.47
CA VAL A 5 -5.00 -17.84 -9.56
C VAL A 5 -3.73 -17.18 -10.07
N PHE A 6 -3.02 -16.49 -9.19
CA PHE A 6 -1.69 -15.96 -9.43
C PHE A 6 -0.84 -16.96 -10.25
N VAL A 7 -0.32 -16.53 -11.40
CA VAL A 7 0.48 -17.39 -12.27
C VAL A 7 1.84 -17.58 -11.59
N SER A 8 2.13 -18.82 -11.20
CA SER A 8 3.40 -19.18 -10.56
C SER A 8 4.58 -18.75 -11.43
N LEU A 9 5.54 -18.04 -10.84
CA LEU A 9 6.71 -17.54 -11.55
C LEU A 9 7.89 -18.52 -11.54
N ILE A 10 7.67 -19.76 -11.07
CA ILE A 10 8.72 -20.79 -10.98
C ILE A 10 9.21 -21.18 -12.40
N PRO A 11 10.51 -20.99 -12.72
CA PRO A 11 11.04 -21.33 -14.04
C PRO A 11 11.02 -22.84 -14.34
N ASN A 12 10.80 -23.18 -15.60
CA ASN A 12 10.97 -24.54 -16.11
C ASN A 12 12.45 -24.93 -16.07
N GLY A 13 12.80 -26.01 -15.35
CA GLY A 13 14.19 -26.49 -15.24
C GLY A 13 14.88 -26.24 -13.91
N ILE A 14 14.18 -25.72 -12.90
CA ILE A 14 14.75 -25.61 -11.54
C ILE A 14 15.17 -27.00 -11.01
N PRO A 15 16.39 -27.13 -10.44
CA PRO A 15 16.83 -28.37 -9.83
C PRO A 15 15.86 -28.82 -8.73
N GLU A 16 15.62 -30.12 -8.60
CA GLU A 16 14.66 -30.65 -7.60
C GLU A 16 15.01 -30.21 -6.17
N SER A 17 16.29 -30.09 -5.86
CA SER A 17 16.82 -29.60 -4.58
C SER A 17 16.44 -28.15 -4.25
N HIS A 18 16.10 -27.34 -5.26
CA HIS A 18 15.71 -25.92 -5.13
C HIS A 18 14.19 -25.71 -5.18
N ARG A 19 13.41 -26.71 -5.59
CA ARG A 19 11.97 -26.60 -5.83
C ARG A 19 11.18 -26.08 -4.61
N ALA A 20 11.50 -26.57 -3.42
CA ALA A 20 10.84 -26.10 -2.19
C ALA A 20 11.14 -24.62 -1.89
N MET A 21 12.37 -24.16 -2.17
CA MET A 21 12.75 -22.75 -2.01
C MET A 21 12.09 -21.87 -3.06
N ALA A 22 11.98 -22.36 -4.30
CA ALA A 22 11.27 -21.69 -5.37
C ALA A 22 9.79 -21.43 -5.00
N GLN A 23 9.11 -22.46 -4.49
CA GLN A 23 7.71 -22.33 -4.05
C GLN A 23 7.54 -21.33 -2.91
N GLU A 24 8.47 -21.28 -1.96
CA GLU A 24 8.37 -20.32 -0.86
C GLU A 24 8.67 -18.89 -1.33
N ALA A 25 9.64 -18.71 -2.23
CA ALA A 25 9.89 -17.40 -2.84
C ALA A 25 8.70 -16.88 -3.64
N ASP A 26 8.01 -17.77 -4.38
CA ASP A 26 6.79 -17.45 -5.14
C ASP A 26 5.65 -17.00 -4.20
N ARG A 27 5.46 -17.70 -3.07
CA ARG A 27 4.51 -17.28 -2.02
C ARG A 27 4.86 -15.94 -1.38
N ILE A 28 6.14 -15.70 -1.11
CA ILE A 28 6.60 -14.40 -0.58
C ILE A 28 6.32 -13.29 -1.59
N HIS A 29 6.62 -13.53 -2.87
CA HIS A 29 6.34 -12.60 -3.95
C HIS A 29 4.85 -12.27 -4.03
N GLU A 30 3.98 -13.28 -4.09
CA GLU A 30 2.52 -13.10 -4.13
C GLU A 30 2.03 -12.34 -2.90
N SER A 31 2.42 -12.77 -1.70
CA SER A 31 2.02 -12.13 -0.45
C SER A 31 2.48 -10.66 -0.37
N ALA A 32 3.68 -10.37 -0.87
CA ALA A 32 4.22 -9.01 -0.90
C ALA A 32 3.46 -8.12 -1.90
N LEU A 33 3.08 -8.65 -3.07
CA LEU A 33 2.23 -7.95 -4.05
C LEU A 33 0.89 -7.55 -3.42
N TRP A 34 0.20 -8.49 -2.78
CA TRP A 34 -1.08 -8.22 -2.12
C TRP A 34 -0.96 -7.19 -1.01
N SER A 35 0.10 -7.28 -0.22
CA SER A 35 0.38 -6.35 0.88
C SER A 35 0.70 -4.96 0.35
N ALA A 36 1.55 -4.85 -0.68
CA ALA A 36 1.89 -3.58 -1.32
C ALA A 36 0.64 -2.87 -1.85
N GLN A 37 -0.19 -3.57 -2.63
CA GLN A 37 -1.40 -2.98 -3.20
C GLN A 37 -2.41 -2.62 -2.11
N GLY A 38 -2.57 -3.45 -1.07
CA GLY A 38 -3.41 -3.13 0.08
C GLY A 38 -2.98 -1.83 0.76
N GLN A 39 -1.68 -1.64 0.95
CA GLN A 39 -1.12 -0.42 1.54
C GLN A 39 -1.26 0.81 0.63
N PHE A 40 -1.08 0.67 -0.70
CA PHE A 40 -1.34 1.77 -1.63
C PHE A 40 -2.80 2.23 -1.62
N GLU A 41 -3.75 1.29 -1.60
CA GLU A 41 -5.17 1.63 -1.48
C GLU A 41 -5.48 2.26 -0.12
N GLN A 42 -4.85 1.79 0.95
CA GLN A 42 -4.96 2.41 2.28
C GLN A 42 -4.43 3.85 2.28
N ALA A 43 -3.32 4.12 1.60
CA ALA A 43 -2.77 5.47 1.45
C ALA A 43 -3.73 6.38 0.67
N LYS A 44 -4.35 5.89 -0.41
CA LYS A 44 -5.38 6.63 -1.19
C LYS A 44 -6.59 6.99 -0.32
N LEU A 45 -7.06 6.07 0.53
CA LEU A 45 -8.16 6.35 1.47
C LEU A 45 -7.78 7.43 2.48
N TRP A 46 -6.57 7.38 3.06
CA TRP A 46 -6.12 8.43 3.98
C TRP A 46 -5.95 9.79 3.28
N ARG A 47 -5.47 9.80 2.03
CA ARG A 47 -5.42 11.01 1.20
C ARG A 47 -6.82 11.60 0.98
N LEU A 48 -7.80 10.75 0.68
CA LEU A 48 -9.19 11.19 0.53
C LEU A 48 -9.73 11.80 1.83
N ILE A 49 -9.54 11.13 2.97
CA ILE A 49 -9.97 11.66 4.28
C ILE A 49 -9.30 13.02 4.58
N ASN A 50 -8.00 13.14 4.31
CA ASN A 50 -7.26 14.38 4.51
C ASN A 50 -7.85 15.53 3.69
N LEU A 51 -8.19 15.28 2.41
CA LEU A 51 -8.79 16.28 1.53
C LEU A 51 -10.24 16.61 1.93
N MET A 52 -11.04 15.59 2.26
CA MET A 52 -12.44 15.76 2.65
C MET A 52 -12.61 16.53 3.96
N LEU A 53 -11.62 16.49 4.85
CA LEU A 53 -11.64 17.28 6.08
C LEU A 53 -10.94 18.64 5.91
N GLY A 54 -9.77 18.64 5.28
CA GLY A 54 -8.93 19.84 5.17
C GLY A 54 -9.49 20.91 4.23
N VAL A 55 -10.03 20.51 3.07
CA VAL A 55 -10.55 21.49 2.08
C VAL A 55 -11.77 22.21 2.62
N PRO A 56 -12.81 21.54 3.18
CA PRO A 56 -13.94 22.23 3.79
C PRO A 56 -13.54 23.08 5.00
N ALA A 57 -12.61 22.60 5.85
CA ALA A 57 -12.12 23.38 6.98
C ALA A 57 -11.50 24.71 6.52
N ALA A 58 -10.60 24.66 5.53
CA ALA A 58 -9.97 25.85 4.98
C ALA A 58 -10.98 26.80 4.33
N GLY A 59 -11.94 26.26 3.57
CA GLY A 59 -13.01 27.05 2.95
C GLY A 59 -13.88 27.77 3.97
N MET A 60 -14.34 27.06 5.01
CA MET A 60 -15.16 27.65 6.08
C MET A 60 -14.38 28.70 6.87
N ALA A 61 -13.09 28.45 7.17
CA ALA A 61 -12.23 29.41 7.85
C ALA A 61 -12.03 30.68 7.00
N ALA A 62 -11.81 30.53 5.69
CA ALA A 62 -11.63 31.65 4.78
C ALA A 62 -12.90 32.52 4.67
N VAL A 63 -14.08 31.91 4.55
CA VAL A 63 -15.36 32.64 4.50
C VAL A 63 -15.65 33.30 5.86
N SER A 64 -15.43 32.60 6.96
CA SER A 64 -15.59 33.13 8.32
C SER A 64 -14.69 34.35 8.56
N GLY A 65 -13.39 34.22 8.31
CA GLY A 65 -12.43 35.32 8.46
C GLY A 65 -12.74 36.48 7.53
N GLY A 66 -13.07 36.20 6.26
CA GLY A 66 -13.40 37.21 5.26
C GLY A 66 -14.66 38.02 5.60
N THR A 67 -15.72 37.35 6.05
CA THR A 67 -16.98 38.01 6.47
C THR A 67 -16.80 38.84 7.74
N ALA A 68 -16.08 38.31 8.73
CA ALA A 68 -15.74 39.06 9.95
C ALA A 68 -14.90 40.32 9.63
N LEU A 69 -13.91 40.21 8.73
CA LEU A 69 -13.10 41.35 8.30
C LEU A 69 -13.89 42.39 7.49
N ALA A 70 -14.91 41.95 6.74
CA ALA A 70 -15.82 42.84 6.01
C ALA A 70 -16.82 43.58 6.93
N GLY A 71 -16.77 43.34 8.25
CA GLY A 71 -17.63 43.99 9.24
C GLY A 71 -19.00 43.33 9.41
N ASP A 72 -19.20 42.11 8.90
CA ASP A 72 -20.41 41.35 9.18
C ASP A 72 -20.39 40.85 10.64
N VAL A 73 -21.36 41.34 11.43
CA VAL A 73 -21.52 41.03 12.87
C VAL A 73 -22.63 40.00 13.12
N GLY A 74 -23.10 39.31 12.08
CA GLY A 74 -24.06 38.22 12.20
C GLY A 74 -23.51 36.99 12.94
N VAL A 75 -24.37 35.99 13.14
CA VAL A 75 -23.99 34.72 13.80
C VAL A 75 -23.15 33.82 12.88
N TRP A 76 -23.27 33.99 11.56
CA TRP A 76 -22.68 33.12 10.55
C TRP A 76 -21.14 33.05 10.55
N PRO A 77 -20.39 34.16 10.67
CA PRO A 77 -18.93 34.10 10.77
C PRO A 77 -18.46 33.21 11.94
N GLY A 78 -19.09 33.33 13.11
CA GLY A 78 -18.76 32.51 14.29
C GLY A 78 -19.09 31.03 14.10
N VAL A 79 -20.24 30.70 13.51
CA VAL A 79 -20.62 29.30 13.23
C VAL A 79 -19.65 28.64 12.25
N LEU A 80 -19.27 29.35 11.18
CA LEU A 80 -18.30 28.86 10.20
C LEU A 80 -16.92 28.68 10.81
N ALA A 81 -16.49 29.56 11.73
CA ALA A 81 -15.22 29.40 12.46
C ALA A 81 -15.23 28.13 13.31
N LEU A 82 -16.30 27.89 14.08
CA LEU A 82 -16.41 26.71 14.93
C LEU A 82 -16.46 25.42 14.10
N ALA A 83 -17.17 25.42 12.97
CA ALA A 83 -17.18 24.30 12.05
C ALA A 83 -15.78 24.04 11.48
N ALA A 84 -15.08 25.08 11.00
CA ALA A 84 -13.71 24.95 10.51
C ALA A 84 -12.76 24.37 11.58
N ALA A 85 -12.88 24.84 12.83
CA ALA A 85 -12.11 24.35 13.96
C ALA A 85 -12.39 22.88 14.26
N ALA A 86 -13.66 22.45 14.24
CA ALA A 86 -14.04 21.05 14.48
C ALA A 86 -13.46 20.09 13.42
N PHE A 87 -13.52 20.47 12.15
CA PHE A 87 -12.91 19.68 11.06
C PHE A 87 -11.39 19.63 11.20
N SER A 88 -10.75 20.76 11.54
CA SER A 88 -9.29 20.86 11.74
C SER A 88 -8.81 20.03 12.93
N ALA A 89 -9.56 20.06 14.04
CA ALA A 89 -9.31 19.23 15.21
C ALA A 89 -9.44 17.74 14.85
N THR A 90 -10.50 17.35 14.15
CA THR A 90 -10.70 15.97 13.69
C THR A 90 -9.55 15.50 12.80
N LEU A 91 -9.11 16.34 11.85
CA LEU A 91 -7.98 16.03 10.97
C LEU A 91 -6.69 15.78 11.76
N THR A 92 -6.42 16.62 12.77
CA THR A 92 -5.28 16.47 13.67
C THR A 92 -5.38 15.18 14.50
N THR A 93 -6.55 14.89 15.07
CA THR A 93 -6.77 13.69 15.90
C THR A 93 -6.63 12.39 15.09
N VAL A 94 -7.23 12.34 13.89
CA VAL A 94 -7.14 11.17 13.01
C VAL A 94 -5.72 11.02 12.43
N ASN A 95 -5.01 12.13 12.30
CA ASN A 95 -3.64 12.24 11.79
C ASN A 95 -3.50 11.58 10.41
N ALA A 96 -4.43 11.94 9.50
CA ALA A 96 -4.56 11.33 8.18
C ALA A 96 -3.27 11.43 7.35
N SER A 97 -2.57 12.58 7.43
CA SER A 97 -1.29 12.80 6.73
C SER A 97 -0.22 11.78 7.15
N ARG A 98 0.00 11.58 8.47
CA ARG A 98 0.96 10.59 8.96
C ARG A 98 0.60 9.17 8.49
N ARG A 99 -0.67 8.79 8.59
CA ARG A 99 -1.14 7.45 8.20
C ARG A 99 -1.02 7.21 6.69
N MET A 100 -1.26 8.25 5.88
CA MET A 100 -1.02 8.21 4.43
C MET A 100 0.45 7.94 4.13
N THR A 101 1.36 8.72 4.72
CA THR A 101 2.81 8.56 4.51
C THR A 101 3.31 7.19 4.99
N GLN A 102 2.84 6.73 6.15
CA GLN A 102 3.19 5.41 6.68
C GLN A 102 2.73 4.29 5.73
N ALA A 103 1.47 4.33 5.30
CA ALA A 103 0.94 3.33 4.37
C ALA A 103 1.71 3.35 3.04
N GLN A 104 2.03 4.53 2.50
CA GLN A 104 2.82 4.64 1.27
C GLN A 104 4.26 4.10 1.44
N ALA A 105 4.90 4.37 2.58
CA ALA A 105 6.23 3.83 2.89
C ALA A 105 6.19 2.30 2.99
N SER A 106 5.22 1.73 3.71
CA SER A 106 5.03 0.28 3.78
C SER A 106 4.74 -0.33 2.41
N ALA A 107 3.91 0.32 1.59
CA ALA A 107 3.60 -0.15 0.24
C ALA A 107 4.86 -0.27 -0.63
N ASN A 108 5.70 0.78 -0.63
CA ASN A 108 6.97 0.78 -1.38
C ASN A 108 7.93 -0.31 -0.86
N ALA A 109 7.99 -0.52 0.45
CA ALA A 109 8.86 -1.54 1.03
C ALA A 109 8.40 -2.96 0.65
N TYR A 110 7.08 -3.23 0.63
CA TYR A 110 6.56 -4.51 0.11
C TYR A 110 6.83 -4.67 -1.38
N LEU A 111 6.75 -3.61 -2.18
CA LEU A 111 7.09 -3.65 -3.61
C LEU A 111 8.57 -4.01 -3.84
N GLN A 112 9.46 -3.49 -3.00
CA GLN A 112 10.88 -3.85 -3.02
C GLN A 112 11.07 -5.33 -2.67
N LEU A 113 10.42 -5.83 -1.61
CA LEU A 113 10.46 -7.25 -1.24
C LEU A 113 9.91 -8.14 -2.37
N GLN A 114 8.78 -7.76 -2.97
CA GLN A 114 8.18 -8.47 -4.09
C GLN A 114 9.16 -8.58 -5.27
N THR A 115 9.82 -7.47 -5.60
CA THR A 115 10.81 -7.41 -6.69
C THR A 115 12.02 -8.28 -6.38
N ALA A 116 12.54 -8.20 -5.16
CA ALA A 116 13.66 -9.03 -4.71
C ALA A 116 13.32 -10.53 -4.74
N ALA A 117 12.13 -10.90 -4.28
CA ALA A 117 11.65 -12.29 -4.34
C ALA A 117 11.49 -12.78 -5.78
N ARG A 118 10.97 -11.93 -6.69
CA ARG A 118 10.86 -12.24 -8.11
C ARG A 118 12.22 -12.44 -8.76
N GLN A 119 13.16 -11.53 -8.53
CA GLN A 119 14.50 -11.60 -9.09
C GLN A 119 15.23 -12.85 -8.59
N PHE A 120 15.17 -13.12 -7.28
CA PHE A 120 15.70 -14.34 -6.71
C PHE A 120 15.12 -15.58 -7.38
N LEU A 121 13.79 -15.65 -7.50
CA LEU A 121 13.09 -16.82 -8.06
C LEU A 121 13.37 -17.05 -9.55
N VAL A 122 13.28 -16.00 -10.35
CA VAL A 122 13.26 -16.09 -11.82
C VAL A 122 14.67 -16.05 -12.40
N VAL A 123 15.59 -15.31 -11.78
CA VAL A 123 16.93 -15.04 -12.33
C VAL A 123 17.99 -15.82 -11.58
N ASP A 124 18.04 -15.70 -10.25
CA ASP A 124 19.21 -16.13 -9.49
C ASP A 124 19.16 -17.61 -9.09
N LEU A 125 17.99 -18.14 -8.72
CA LEU A 125 17.82 -19.44 -8.07
C LEU A 125 18.28 -20.64 -8.91
N VAL A 126 18.28 -20.53 -10.24
CA VAL A 126 18.64 -21.64 -11.13
C VAL A 126 20.12 -22.02 -11.01
N ASP A 127 20.98 -21.00 -10.94
CA ASP A 127 22.44 -21.16 -10.94
C ASP A 127 23.06 -21.04 -9.54
N MET A 128 22.26 -20.69 -8.53
CA MET A 128 22.72 -20.49 -7.17
C MET A 128 23.01 -21.81 -6.45
N SER A 129 24.01 -21.81 -5.57
CA SER A 129 24.24 -22.95 -4.68
C SER A 129 23.08 -23.12 -3.71
N ARG A 130 22.82 -24.35 -3.26
CA ARG A 130 21.72 -24.63 -2.33
C ARG A 130 21.87 -23.90 -0.99
N GLU A 131 23.10 -23.69 -0.55
CA GLU A 131 23.39 -22.96 0.69
C GLU A 131 23.07 -21.48 0.53
N ASP A 132 23.59 -20.84 -0.52
CA ASP A 132 23.33 -19.42 -0.81
C ASP A 132 21.84 -19.16 -1.07
N ALA A 133 21.16 -20.08 -1.75
CA ALA A 133 19.72 -19.99 -2.01
C ALA A 133 18.91 -20.03 -0.72
N ARG A 134 19.33 -20.86 0.25
CA ARG A 134 18.68 -20.96 1.55
C ARG A 134 18.90 -19.68 2.38
N ASP A 135 20.10 -19.14 2.35
CA ASP A 135 20.42 -17.89 3.06
C ASP A 135 19.69 -16.69 2.45
N THR A 136 19.62 -16.62 1.12
CA THR A 136 18.84 -15.59 0.43
C THR A 136 17.35 -15.69 0.77
N LEU A 137 16.76 -16.89 0.75
CA LEU A 137 15.37 -17.10 1.15
C LEU A 137 15.12 -16.71 2.62
N ARG A 138 16.08 -17.01 3.51
CA ARG A 138 16.01 -16.59 4.90
C ARG A 138 16.01 -15.07 5.04
N ASN A 139 16.82 -14.36 4.24
CA ASN A 139 16.84 -12.90 4.23
C ASN A 139 15.53 -12.29 3.71
N LEU A 140 14.93 -12.87 2.66
CA LEU A 140 13.60 -12.46 2.19
C LEU A 140 12.54 -12.65 3.27
N THR A 141 12.58 -13.79 3.98
CA THR A 141 11.65 -14.08 5.09
C THR A 141 11.83 -13.08 6.24
N ASN A 142 13.06 -12.82 6.66
CA ASN A 142 13.35 -11.84 7.72
C ASN A 142 12.86 -10.44 7.33
N THR A 143 13.09 -10.04 6.07
CA THR A 143 12.60 -8.75 5.55
C THR A 143 11.08 -8.69 5.61
N ARG A 144 10.38 -9.73 5.13
CA ARG A 144 8.92 -9.82 5.20
C ARG A 144 8.41 -9.66 6.62
N ASP A 145 9.02 -10.36 7.57
CA ASP A 145 8.58 -10.35 8.96
C ASP A 145 8.81 -8.98 9.60
N GLU A 146 9.88 -8.26 9.22
CA GLU A 146 10.12 -6.88 9.67
C GLU A 146 9.11 -5.88 9.08
N LEU A 147 8.76 -6.03 7.80
CA LEU A 147 7.70 -5.22 7.18
C LEU A 147 6.34 -5.48 7.85
N ASN A 148 6.03 -6.73 8.17
CA ASN A 148 4.77 -7.09 8.85
C ASN A 148 4.65 -6.50 10.26
N LYS A 149 5.77 -6.30 10.98
CA LYS A 149 5.76 -5.65 12.30
C LYS A 149 5.45 -4.16 12.24
N THR A 150 5.87 -3.49 11.17
CA THR A 150 5.84 -2.03 11.05
C THR A 150 4.66 -1.51 10.23
N ALA A 151 4.05 -2.37 9.41
CA ALA A 151 2.90 -2.03 8.59
C ALA A 151 1.60 -2.10 9.39
N ASP A 152 0.83 -1.01 9.35
CA ASP A 152 -0.54 -1.02 9.88
C ASP A 152 -1.42 -1.92 9.00
N PRO A 153 -2.26 -2.80 9.57
CA PRO A 153 -3.10 -3.69 8.78
C PRO A 153 -4.09 -2.87 7.91
N PRO A 154 -4.18 -3.14 6.60
CA PRO A 154 -5.13 -2.45 5.73
C PRO A 154 -6.58 -2.66 6.17
N GLY A 155 -7.40 -1.62 6.07
CA GLY A 155 -8.83 -1.73 6.32
C GLY A 155 -9.54 -2.58 5.26
N ARG A 156 -10.77 -3.04 5.57
CA ARG A 156 -11.58 -3.87 4.66
C ARG A 156 -11.81 -3.24 3.28
N LEU A 157 -11.97 -1.91 3.23
CA LEU A 157 -12.13 -1.20 1.97
C LEU A 157 -10.86 -1.23 1.12
N ALA A 158 -9.70 -0.99 1.74
CA ALA A 158 -8.41 -1.06 1.07
C ALA A 158 -8.14 -2.46 0.52
N TYR A 159 -8.40 -3.51 1.32
CA TYR A 159 -8.28 -4.90 0.88
C TYR A 159 -9.20 -5.24 -0.30
N ARG A 160 -10.45 -4.76 -0.28
CA ARG A 160 -11.38 -4.99 -1.40
C ARG A 160 -10.93 -4.26 -2.66
N LEU A 161 -10.45 -3.02 -2.54
CA LEU A 161 -9.95 -2.24 -3.67
C LEU A 161 -8.67 -2.84 -4.24
N SER A 162 -7.78 -3.34 -3.39
CA SER A 162 -6.55 -4.00 -3.84
C SER A 162 -6.86 -5.27 -4.63
N GLY A 163 -7.77 -6.11 -4.11
CA GLY A 163 -8.22 -7.29 -4.85
C GLY A 163 -8.87 -6.98 -6.18
N ARG A 164 -9.64 -5.89 -6.28
CA ARG A 164 -10.19 -5.44 -7.56
C ARG A 164 -9.10 -5.02 -8.55
N ASN A 165 -8.06 -4.33 -8.09
CA ASN A 165 -6.97 -3.88 -8.94
C ASN A 165 -6.10 -5.05 -9.43
N ILE A 166 -5.77 -5.98 -8.54
CA ILE A 166 -4.97 -7.17 -8.87
C ILE A 166 -5.72 -8.04 -9.88
N ASN A 167 -7.00 -8.35 -9.59
CA ASN A 167 -7.83 -9.18 -10.45
C ASN A 167 -8.19 -8.51 -11.79
N SER A 168 -7.95 -7.21 -11.95
CA SER A 168 -8.15 -6.49 -13.22
C SER A 168 -6.86 -6.35 -14.03
N GLY A 169 -5.79 -7.06 -13.68
CA GLY A 169 -4.49 -6.97 -14.36
C GLY A 169 -3.67 -5.73 -14.00
N GLY A 170 -3.98 -5.05 -12.89
CA GLY A 170 -3.24 -3.84 -12.48
C GLY A 170 -1.77 -4.09 -12.09
N GLN A 171 -1.40 -5.36 -11.92
CA GLN A 171 -0.05 -5.80 -11.52
C GLN A 171 0.58 -6.79 -12.51
N SER A 172 0.04 -6.90 -13.73
CA SER A 172 0.68 -7.66 -14.83
C SER A 172 1.61 -6.78 -15.64
N TYR A 173 2.75 -7.31 -16.08
CA TYR A 173 3.61 -6.60 -17.02
C TYR A 173 3.27 -6.99 -18.47
N GLY A 174 3.36 -6.04 -19.39
CA GLY A 174 3.11 -6.32 -20.82
C GLY A 174 4.01 -7.42 -21.37
N VAL A 175 5.26 -7.49 -20.88
CA VAL A 175 6.23 -8.54 -21.25
C VAL A 175 5.82 -9.94 -20.83
N ASP A 176 4.90 -10.08 -19.86
CA ASP A 176 4.40 -11.38 -19.40
C ASP A 176 3.21 -11.87 -20.26
N GLY A 177 2.67 -11.00 -21.13
CA GLY A 177 1.54 -11.31 -22.02
C GLY A 177 1.91 -11.45 -23.49
N GLU A 178 3.19 -11.28 -23.85
CA GLU A 178 3.72 -11.52 -25.18
C GLU A 178 4.24 -12.97 -25.28
N GLU A 179 3.33 -13.90 -25.63
CA GLU A 179 3.65 -15.23 -26.18
C GLU A 179 3.38 -15.28 -27.69
#